data_AF-A0A0P7BFJ3-F1
#
_entry.id   AF-A0A0P7BFJ3-F1
#
_cell.length_a   1.000
_cell.length_b   1.000
_cell.length_c   1.000
_cell.angle_alpha   90.00
_cell.angle_beta   90.00
_cell.angle_gamma   90.00
#
_symmetry.space_group_name_H-M   'P 1'
#
loop_
_entity.id
_entity.type
_entity.pdbx_description
1 polymer ?
#
loop_
_entity_poly.entity_id
_entity_poly.type
_entity_poly.pdbx_seq_one_letter_code
_entity_poly.pdbx_strand_id
1 'polypeptide(L)' 'MKSTILFAVLSTAISYVSAGIVITPIFGNQVVEKSTGDCPYGVITPQGCGPKRG' A
#
# COMPACT_ATOMS: atom_id res chain seq x y z
N MET A 1 -27.36 -26.26 -3.14
CA MET A 1 -26.26 -26.04 -2.18
C MET A 1 -24.92 -25.72 -2.87
N LYS A 2 -24.47 -26.48 -3.89
CA LYS A 2 -23.22 -26.18 -4.62
C LYS A 2 -23.17 -24.80 -5.30
N SER A 3 -24.25 -24.38 -5.96
CA SER A 3 -24.27 -23.08 -6.66
C SER A 3 -24.19 -21.88 -5.71
N THR A 4 -24.76 -21.97 -4.51
CA THR A 4 -24.79 -20.88 -3.53
C THR A 4 -23.38 -20.52 -3.03
N ILE A 5 -22.52 -21.52 -2.85
CA ILE A 5 -21.13 -21.34 -2.45
C ILE A 5 -20.34 -20.63 -3.55
N LEU A 6 -20.57 -21.01 -4.82
CA LEU A 6 -19.91 -20.39 -5.96
C LEU A 6 -20.25 -18.89 -6.05
N PHE A 7 -21.52 -18.53 -5.84
CA PHE A 7 -21.95 -17.13 -5.82
C PHE A 7 -21.34 -16.34 -4.65
N ALA A 8 -21.23 -16.94 -3.47
CA ALA A 8 -20.61 -16.30 -2.32
C ALA A 8 -19.12 -16.00 -2.57
N VAL A 9 -18.37 -16.96 -3.10
CA VAL A 9 -16.94 -16.77 -3.43
C VAL A 9 -16.77 -15.70 -4.50
N LEU A 10 -17.56 -15.74 -5.58
CA LEU A 10 -17.47 -14.76 -6.67
C LEU A 10 -17.80 -13.34 -6.19
N SER A 11 -18.81 -13.18 -5.33
CA SER A 11 -19.18 -11.88 -4.77
C SER A 11 -18.06 -11.30 -3.90
N THR A 12 -17.36 -12.13 -3.12
CA THR A 12 -16.23 -11.63 -2.30
C THR A 12 -15.04 -11.21 -3.14
N ALA A 13 -14.71 -11.93 -4.21
CA ALA A 13 -13.58 -11.59 -5.09
C ALA A 13 -13.74 -10.22 -5.76
N ILE A 14 -14.96 -9.88 -6.18
CA ILE A 14 -15.27 -8.57 -6.81
C ILE A 14 -15.08 -7.42 -5.80
N SER A 15 -15.40 -7.63 -4.52
CA SER A 15 -15.23 -6.60 -3.49
C SER A 15 -13.77 -6.24 -3.23
N TYR A 16 -12.83 -7.20 -3.34
CA TYR A 16 -11.40 -6.93 -3.17
C TYR A 16 -10.79 -6.20 -4.36
N VAL A 17 -11.24 -6.49 -5.59
CA VAL A 17 -10.77 -5.79 -6.80
C VAL A 17 -11.18 -4.32 -6.80
N SER A 18 -12.30 -3.97 -6.14
CA SER A 18 -12.74 -2.58 -5.99
C SER A 18 -11.92 -1.76 -4.99
N ALA A 19 -11.10 -2.39 -4.14
CA ALA A 19 -10.18 -1.68 -3.27
C ALA A 19 -8.92 -1.30 -4.07
N GLY A 20 -8.97 -0.14 -4.71
CA GLY A 20 -7.81 0.41 -5.42
C GLY A 20 -6.62 0.58 -4.46
N ILE A 21 -5.44 0.13 -4.88
CA ILE A 21 -4.20 0.41 -4.14
C ILE A 21 -3.87 1.88 -4.36
N VAL A 22 -4.07 2.71 -3.34
CA VAL A 22 -3.63 4.11 -3.35
C VAL A 22 -2.13 4.12 -3.07
N ILE A 23 -1.33 4.31 -4.12
CA ILE A 23 0.10 4.58 -3.97
C ILE A 23 0.26 6.07 -3.72
N THR A 24 0.50 6.48 -2.47
CA THR A 24 0.84 7.86 -2.14
C THR A 24 2.32 8.12 -2.47
N PRO A 25 2.65 8.94 -3.47
CA PRO A 25 4.04 9.26 -3.78
C PRO A 25 4.67 10.07 -2.63
N ILE A 26 5.95 9.81 -2.36
CA ILE A 26 6.75 10.61 -1.44
C ILE A 26 7.43 11.73 -2.23
N PHE A 27 7.11 12.97 -1.90
CA PHE A 27 7.71 14.16 -2.49
C PHE A 27 8.95 14.60 -1.70
N GLY A 28 9.88 15.30 -2.36
CA GLY A 28 11.17 15.68 -1.76
C GLY A 28 11.05 16.52 -0.48
N ASN A 29 10.03 17.35 -0.38
CA ASN A 29 9.74 18.17 0.81
C ASN A 29 9.15 17.37 2.00
N GLN A 30 8.86 16.08 1.80
CA GLN A 30 8.36 15.18 2.84
C GLN A 30 9.47 14.30 3.42
N VAL A 31 10.67 14.34 2.83
CA VAL A 31 11.82 13.54 3.26
C VAL A 31 12.51 14.25 4.42
N VAL A 32 12.75 13.50 5.49
CA VAL A 32 13.56 13.95 6.63
C VAL A 32 14.94 13.28 6.63
N GLU A 33 15.86 13.83 7.39
CA GLU A 33 17.21 13.28 7.55
C GLU A 33 17.15 11.88 8.16
N LYS A 34 17.99 10.97 7.66
CA LYS A 34 18.04 9.58 8.13
C LYS A 34 18.96 9.42 9.33
N SER A 35 18.54 8.65 10.32
CA SER A 35 19.43 8.13 11.36
C SER A 35 19.95 6.74 11.00
N THR A 36 20.95 6.28 11.75
CA THR A 36 21.55 4.95 11.56
C THR A 36 20.54 3.87 11.93
N GLY A 37 20.25 2.97 10.99
CA GLY A 37 19.25 1.90 11.14
C GLY A 37 17.92 2.16 10.44
N ASP A 38 17.71 3.37 9.90
CA ASP A 38 16.44 3.72 9.29
C ASP A 38 16.32 3.30 7.82
N CYS A 39 15.15 2.75 7.46
CA CYS A 39 14.67 2.60 6.08
C CYS A 39 15.74 2.16 5.07
N PRO A 40 16.23 0.91 5.13
CA PRO A 40 17.42 0.46 4.38
C PRO A 40 17.28 0.61 2.86
N TYR A 41 16.06 0.53 2.34
CA TYR A 41 15.77 0.60 0.90
C TYR A 41 14.79 1.72 0.52
N GLY A 42 14.59 2.70 1.41
CA GLY A 42 13.57 3.74 1.24
C GLY A 42 14.03 5.12 1.68
N VAL A 43 13.10 6.05 1.77
CA VAL A 43 13.25 7.35 2.42
C VAL A 43 12.37 7.39 3.66
N ILE A 44 12.78 8.19 4.64
CA ILE A 44 11.99 8.43 5.84
C ILE A 44 11.14 9.66 5.60
N THR A 45 9.90 9.57 6.01
CA THR A 45 8.97 10.69 6.16
C THR A 45 8.45 10.68 7.60
N PRO A 46 7.87 11.79 8.09
CA PRO A 46 7.19 11.80 9.39
C PRO A 46 6.05 10.77 9.51
N GLN A 47 5.52 10.29 8.39
CA GLN A 47 4.45 9.29 8.32
C GLN A 47 5.00 7.85 8.29
N GLY A 48 6.32 7.68 8.23
CA GLY A 48 6.99 6.39 8.18
C GLY A 48 7.91 6.21 6.97
N CYS A 49 8.14 4.95 6.62
CA CYS A 49 9.11 4.51 5.63
C CYS A 49 8.48 4.20 4.28
N GLY A 50 9.09 4.61 3.18
CA GLY A 50 8.65 4.16 1.86
C GLY A 50 9.61 4.48 0.72
N PRO A 51 9.38 3.92 -0.48
CA PRO A 51 10.17 4.23 -1.66
C PRO A 51 9.84 5.64 -2.17
N LYS A 52 10.87 6.43 -2.50
CA LYS A 52 10.67 7.69 -3.23
C LYS A 52 10.28 7.37 -4.67
N ARG A 53 9.08 7.79 -5.07
CA ARG A 53 8.53 7.62 -6.43
C ARG A 53 8.27 9.03 -6.98
N GLY A 54 9.34 9.70 -7.41
CA GLY A 54 9.32 11.10 -7.84
C GLY A 54 10.71 11.67 -8.04
#